data_AF-A0A7W0RI53-F1
#
_entry.id   AF-A0A7W0RI53-F1
#
_cell.length_a   1.000
_cell.length_b   1.000
_cell.length_c   1.000
_cell.angle_alpha   90.00
_cell.angle_beta   90.00
_cell.angle_gamma   90.00
#
_symmetry.space_group_name_H-M   'P 1'
#
loop_
_entity.id
_entity.type
_entity.pdbx_description
1 polymer ?
#
loop_
_entity_poly.entity_id
_entity_poly.type
_entity_poly.pdbx_seq_one_letter_code
_entity_poly.pdbx_strand_id
1 'polypeptide(L)'
;MHLARQGVVSPEMQRVAGREDLPGDLIRDEVARGRMIIPANVNHTPLDPMAIGLKTRVKINANIGNSPTSSSLDEEVEKLSLSQRWGADTVMDLSTGKRIDETRQAILDVATVPIGTVPIYQAL
;
A
#
# COMPACT_ATOMS: atom_id res chain seq x y z
N MET A 1 6.60 10.32 8.39
CA MET A 1 7.57 10.41 9.50
C MET A 1 8.00 11.85 9.80
N HIS A 2 8.43 12.64 8.81
CA HIS A 2 8.87 14.05 9.02
C HIS A 2 7.83 14.90 9.77
N LEU A 3 6.59 14.96 9.27
CA LEU A 3 5.47 15.67 9.91
C LEU A 3 5.20 15.20 11.35
N ALA A 4 5.24 13.89 11.57
CA ALA A 4 5.02 13.30 12.90
C ALA A 4 6.04 13.81 13.93
N ARG A 5 7.32 13.89 13.53
CA ARG A 5 8.41 14.39 14.39
C ARG A 5 8.32 15.90 14.65
N GLN A 6 7.56 16.62 13.83
CA GLN A 6 7.23 18.04 14.04
C GLN A 6 5.98 18.24 14.91
N GLY A 7 5.39 17.15 15.44
CA GLY A 7 4.17 17.22 16.24
C GLY A 7 2.87 17.32 15.41
N VAL A 8 2.96 17.28 14.08
CA VAL A 8 1.82 17.45 13.17
C VAL A 8 1.10 16.12 12.96
N VAL A 9 -0.22 16.11 13.18
CA VAL A 9 -1.12 15.04 12.76
C VAL A 9 -1.55 15.31 11.32
N SER A 10 -1.08 14.50 10.38
CA SER A 10 -1.41 14.66 8.96
C SER A 10 -2.80 14.09 8.62
N PRO A 11 -3.40 14.44 7.45
CA PRO A 11 -4.66 13.84 7.00
C PRO A 11 -4.63 12.31 6.95
N GLU A 12 -3.50 11.72 6.54
CA GLU A 12 -3.31 10.27 6.50
C GLU A 12 -3.30 9.67 7.92
N MET A 13 -2.66 10.34 8.89
CA MET A 13 -2.70 9.90 10.29
C MET A 13 -4.13 9.97 10.84
N GLN A 14 -4.88 11.02 10.52
CA GLN A 14 -6.27 11.17 10.94
C GLN A 14 -7.17 10.09 10.31
N ARG A 15 -6.93 9.78 9.03
CA ARG A 15 -7.67 8.72 8.33
C ARG A 15 -7.41 7.34 8.94
N VAL A 16 -6.15 7.03 9.23
CA VAL A 16 -5.72 5.81 9.93
C VAL A 16 -6.34 5.73 11.33
N ALA A 17 -6.30 6.82 12.08
CA ALA A 17 -6.86 6.92 13.42
C ALA A 17 -8.34 6.52 13.43
N GLY A 18 -9.14 7.08 12.51
CA GLY A 18 -10.54 6.71 12.35
C GLY A 18 -10.75 5.26 11.87
N ARG A 19 -9.86 4.73 11.02
CA ARG A 19 -9.95 3.34 10.54
C ARG A 19 -9.69 2.33 11.66
N GLU A 20 -8.77 2.64 12.57
CA GLU A 20 -8.33 1.74 13.65
C GLU A 20 -9.02 2.01 14.99
N ASP A 21 -9.90 3.02 15.07
CA ASP A 21 -10.54 3.48 16.31
C ASP A 21 -9.52 3.86 17.40
N LEU A 22 -8.54 4.68 17.01
CA LEU A 22 -7.45 5.13 17.87
C LEU A 22 -7.34 6.66 17.86
N PRO A 23 -6.76 7.29 18.90
CA PRO A 23 -6.46 8.72 18.88
C PRO A 23 -5.41 9.09 17.82
N GLY A 24 -5.60 10.21 17.13
CA GLY A 24 -4.65 10.71 16.12
C GLY A 24 -3.25 10.99 16.68
N ASP A 25 -3.16 11.49 17.91
CA ASP A 25 -1.88 11.70 18.60
C ASP A 25 -1.11 10.40 18.85
N LEU A 26 -1.82 9.29 19.12
CA LEU A 26 -1.18 7.98 19.28
C LEU A 26 -0.56 7.53 17.95
N ILE A 27 -1.28 7.69 16.83
CA ILE A 27 -0.77 7.36 15.49
C ILE A 27 0.47 8.22 15.19
N ARG A 28 0.38 9.53 15.41
CA ARG A 28 1.51 10.45 15.24
C ARG A 28 2.72 10.01 16.06
N ASP A 29 2.54 9.70 17.34
CA ASP A 29 3.63 9.32 18.24
C ASP A 29 4.30 8.02 17.81
N GLU A 30 3.52 7.00 17.42
CA GLU A 30 4.05 5.74 16.90
C GLU A 30 4.83 5.93 15.59
N VAL A 31 4.35 6.80 14.69
CA VAL A 31 5.04 7.14 13.44
C VAL A 31 6.31 7.94 13.71
N ALA A 32 6.30 8.90 14.64
CA ALA A 32 7.44 9.73 14.98
C ALA A 32 8.62 8.90 15.53
N ARG A 33 8.31 7.90 16.38
CA ARG A 33 9.28 6.97 16.97
C ARG A 33 9.62 5.75 16.11
N GLY A 34 9.03 5.64 14.92
CA GLY A 34 9.37 4.60 13.94
C GLY A 34 8.86 3.19 14.26
N ARG A 35 7.85 3.05 15.12
CA ARG A 35 7.19 1.76 15.40
C ARG A 35 5.91 1.53 14.58
N MET A 36 5.56 2.52 13.76
CA MET A 36 4.45 2.48 12.82
C MET A 36 4.83 3.25 11.55
N ILE A 37 4.37 2.78 10.41
CA ILE A 37 4.48 3.46 9.11
C ILE A 37 3.11 3.63 8.46
N ILE A 38 3.00 4.64 7.60
CA ILE A 38 1.86 4.85 6.70
C ILE A 38 2.45 4.94 5.29
N PRO A 39 2.41 3.85 4.49
CA PRO A 39 2.91 3.86 3.12
C PRO A 39 1.96 4.63 2.21
N ALA A 40 2.18 5.94 2.10
CA ALA A 40 1.35 6.85 1.32
C ALA A 40 2.23 7.70 0.40
N ASN A 41 2.61 7.15 -0.75
CA ASN A 41 3.27 7.93 -1.79
C ASN A 41 2.31 9.01 -2.29
N VAL A 42 2.78 10.26 -2.40
CA VAL A 42 1.98 11.41 -2.83
C VAL A 42 1.37 11.25 -4.23
N ASN A 43 1.94 10.39 -5.08
CA ASN A 43 1.45 10.12 -6.42
C ASN A 43 0.38 9.00 -6.46
N HIS A 44 0.15 8.29 -5.36
CA HIS A 44 -0.85 7.23 -5.30
C HIS A 44 -2.20 7.79 -4.86
N THR A 45 -2.87 8.49 -5.77
CA THR A 45 -4.07 9.29 -5.48
C THR A 45 -5.32 8.50 -5.06
N PRO A 46 -5.58 7.25 -5.52
CA PRO A 46 -6.75 6.49 -5.08
C PRO A 46 -6.59 5.83 -3.71
N LEU A 47 -5.40 5.94 -3.09
CA LEU A 47 -5.07 5.29 -1.83
C LEU A 47 -6.05 5.68 -0.72
N ASP A 48 -6.53 4.67 0.01
CA ASP A 48 -7.17 4.82 1.31
C ASP A 48 -6.14 4.51 2.41
N PRO A 49 -5.54 5.53 3.06
CA PRO A 49 -4.42 5.34 3.98
C PRO A 49 -4.66 4.32 5.09
N MET A 50 -3.62 3.54 5.37
CA MET A 50 -3.57 2.57 6.46
C MET A 50 -2.21 2.56 7.15
N ALA A 51 -2.17 2.05 8.38
CA ALA A 51 -0.95 1.93 9.14
C ALA A 51 -0.49 0.48 9.33
N ILE A 52 0.82 0.28 9.29
CA ILE A 52 1.50 -0.96 9.63
C ILE A 52 2.38 -0.68 10.86
N GLY A 53 2.10 -1.33 11.98
CA GLY A 53 2.86 -1.11 13.20
C GLY A 53 2.18 -1.63 14.46
N LEU A 54 2.78 -1.31 15.60
CA LEU A 54 2.19 -1.63 16.90
C LEU A 54 0.91 -0.83 17.14
N LYS A 55 0.03 -1.37 18.01
CA LYS A 55 -1.25 -0.76 18.43
C LYS A 55 -2.37 -0.77 17.38
N THR A 56 -2.07 -1.07 16.12
CA THR A 56 -3.08 -1.28 15.08
C THR A 56 -3.34 -2.77 14.88
N ARG A 57 -4.42 -3.11 14.16
CA ARG A 57 -4.69 -4.49 13.76
C ARG A 57 -3.56 -5.02 12.88
N VAL A 58 -3.23 -6.30 13.04
CA VAL A 58 -2.28 -7.01 12.16
C VAL A 58 -2.72 -6.86 10.71
N LYS A 59 -1.76 -6.60 9.81
CA LYS A 59 -1.98 -6.39 8.39
C LYS A 59 -1.48 -7.58 7.59
N ILE A 60 -2.17 -7.90 6.49
CA ILE A 60 -1.77 -8.95 5.55
C ILE A 60 -1.46 -8.37 4.17
N ASN A 61 -0.53 -9.02 3.46
CA ASN A 61 -0.15 -8.65 2.10
C ASN A 61 -0.50 -9.78 1.13
N ALA A 62 -1.02 -9.42 -0.04
CA ALA A 62 -1.18 -10.35 -1.16
C ALA A 62 -0.14 -10.05 -2.26
N ASN A 63 0.47 -11.09 -2.82
CA ASN A 63 1.37 -10.95 -3.96
C ASN A 63 0.61 -11.29 -5.24
N ILE A 64 0.71 -10.39 -6.21
CA ILE A 64 0.24 -10.57 -7.58
C ILE A 64 1.42 -10.30 -8.52
N GLY A 65 1.20 -10.37 -9.83
CA GLY A 65 2.20 -10.05 -10.84
C GLY A 65 2.18 -11.03 -12.00
N ASN A 66 2.52 -10.50 -13.18
CA ASN A 66 2.66 -11.29 -14.39
C ASN A 66 4.00 -12.05 -14.43
N SER A 67 4.05 -13.09 -15.25
CA SER A 67 5.28 -13.83 -15.53
C SER A 67 5.56 -13.85 -17.03
N PRO A 68 6.78 -14.20 -17.49
CA PRO A 68 7.08 -14.36 -18.91
C PRO A 68 6.17 -15.36 -19.64
N THR A 69 5.55 -16.28 -18.90
CA THR A 69 4.76 -17.38 -19.43
C THR A 69 3.26 -17.25 -19.17
N SER A 70 2.82 -16.30 -18.34
CA SER A 70 1.43 -16.23 -17.91
C SER A 70 1.00 -14.84 -17.44
N SER A 71 -0.32 -14.63 -17.49
CA SER A 71 -1.04 -13.45 -17.03
C SER A 71 -1.03 -12.26 -17.97
N SER A 72 -2.18 -11.58 -18.02
CA SER A 72 -2.42 -10.36 -18.78
C SER A 72 -2.62 -9.17 -17.84
N LEU A 73 -2.65 -7.95 -18.38
CA LEU A 73 -2.93 -6.74 -17.60
C LEU A 73 -4.29 -6.85 -16.89
N ASP A 74 -5.33 -7.30 -17.60
CA ASP A 74 -6.69 -7.40 -17.08
C ASP A 74 -6.77 -8.44 -15.94
N GLU A 75 -6.05 -9.56 -16.07
CA GLU A 75 -5.95 -10.58 -15.02
C GLU A 75 -5.28 -10.04 -13.75
N GLU A 76 -4.23 -9.20 -13.88
CA GLU A 76 -3.59 -8.60 -12.71
C GLU A 76 -4.48 -7.57 -12.00
N VAL A 77 -5.24 -6.79 -12.75
CA VAL A 77 -6.25 -5.87 -12.19
C VAL A 77 -7.37 -6.66 -11.50
N GLU A 78 -7.80 -7.79 -12.07
CA GLU A 78 -8.78 -8.67 -11.42
C GLU A 78 -8.23 -9.27 -10.12
N LYS A 79 -6.99 -9.77 -10.11
CA LYS A 79 -6.34 -10.27 -8.90
C LYS A 79 -6.21 -9.22 -7.81
N LEU A 80 -5.90 -7.97 -8.17
CA LEU A 80 -5.92 -6.83 -7.25
C LEU A 80 -7.32 -6.64 -6.65
N SER A 81 -8.35 -6.60 -7.49
CA SER A 81 -9.74 -6.43 -7.05
C SER A 81 -10.17 -7.54 -6.07
N LEU A 82 -9.85 -8.79 -6.40
CA LEU A 82 -10.12 -9.95 -5.53
C LEU A 82 -9.34 -9.85 -4.21
N SER A 83 -8.07 -9.47 -4.26
CA SER A 83 -7.23 -9.32 -3.06
C SER A 83 -7.82 -8.28 -2.11
N GLN A 84 -8.18 -7.10 -2.62
CA GLN A 84 -8.81 -6.04 -1.82
C GLN A 84 -10.16 -6.49 -1.26
N ARG A 85 -10.99 -7.15 -2.08
CA ARG A 85 -12.32 -7.65 -1.68
C ARG A 85 -12.25 -8.64 -0.52
N TRP A 86 -11.23 -9.51 -0.50
CA TRP A 86 -11.07 -10.54 0.53
C TRP A 86 -10.17 -10.12 1.69
N GLY A 87 -9.80 -8.84 1.76
CA GLY A 87 -9.20 -8.24 2.96
C GLY A 87 -7.67 -8.15 2.94
N ALA A 88 -7.02 -8.20 1.77
CA ALA A 88 -5.62 -7.82 1.68
C ALA A 88 -5.45 -6.35 2.07
N ASP A 89 -4.66 -6.07 3.10
CA ASP A 89 -4.36 -4.70 3.52
C ASP A 89 -3.35 -4.06 2.55
N THR A 90 -2.41 -4.83 2.01
CA THR A 90 -1.45 -4.35 1.03
C THR A 90 -1.32 -5.35 -0.11
N VAL A 91 -0.89 -4.86 -1.27
CA VAL A 91 -0.61 -5.72 -2.41
C VAL A 91 0.77 -5.41 -2.96
N MET A 92 1.51 -6.43 -3.35
CA MET A 92 2.75 -6.24 -4.10
C MET A 92 2.60 -6.71 -5.55
N ASP A 93 2.98 -5.86 -6.48
CA ASP A 93 3.20 -6.22 -7.88
C ASP A 93 4.62 -6.79 -8.01
N LEU A 94 4.70 -8.10 -8.19
CA LEU A 94 5.94 -8.85 -8.39
C LEU A 94 6.14 -9.27 -9.85
N SER A 95 5.57 -8.52 -10.79
CA SER A 95 5.67 -8.79 -12.22
C SER A 95 7.13 -8.92 -12.67
N THR A 96 7.39 -9.96 -13.48
CA THR A 96 8.70 -10.27 -14.10
C THR A 96 8.60 -10.49 -15.61
N GLY A 97 7.39 -10.41 -16.16
CA GLY A 97 7.11 -10.62 -17.58
C GLY A 97 7.29 -9.36 -18.42
N LYS A 98 6.62 -9.34 -19.58
CA LYS A 98 6.58 -8.16 -20.44
C LYS A 98 5.63 -7.09 -19.87
N ARG A 99 5.79 -5.85 -20.30
CA ARG A 99 4.86 -4.73 -20.01
C ARG A 99 4.68 -4.42 -18.52
N ILE A 100 5.74 -4.60 -17.71
CA ILE A 100 5.73 -4.33 -16.26
C ILE A 100 5.19 -2.93 -15.95
N ASP A 101 5.63 -1.90 -16.68
CA ASP A 101 5.17 -0.52 -16.48
C ASP A 101 3.67 -0.35 -16.72
N GLU A 102 3.16 -0.89 -17.82
CA GLU A 102 1.75 -0.77 -18.19
C GLU A 102 0.85 -1.54 -17.21
N THR A 103 1.26 -2.75 -16.82
CA THR A 103 0.55 -3.55 -15.81
C THR A 103 0.52 -2.82 -14.47
N ARG A 104 1.64 -2.26 -14.03
CA ARG A 104 1.71 -1.56 -12.75
C ARG A 104 0.91 -0.26 -12.75
N GLN A 105 0.92 0.48 -13.85
CA GLN A 105 0.10 1.69 -13.97
C GLN A 105 -1.38 1.35 -13.83
N ALA A 106 -1.86 0.32 -14.54
CA ALA A 106 -3.24 -0.14 -14.42
C ALA A 106 -3.62 -0.58 -13.00
N ILE A 107 -2.69 -1.22 -12.27
CA ILE A 107 -2.87 -1.54 -10.85
C ILE A 107 -2.97 -0.27 -10.00
N LEU A 108 -2.03 0.67 -10.15
CA LEU A 108 -1.96 1.90 -9.34
C LEU A 108 -3.18 2.81 -9.55
N ASP A 109 -3.74 2.84 -10.76
CA ASP A 109 -4.91 3.67 -11.10
C ASP A 109 -6.17 3.29 -10.32
N VAL A 110 -6.28 2.04 -9.84
CA VAL A 110 -7.48 1.53 -9.15
C VAL A 110 -7.20 0.94 -7.76
N ALA A 111 -5.94 0.82 -7.35
CA ALA A 111 -5.57 0.31 -6.03
C ALA A 111 -5.90 1.34 -4.95
N THR A 112 -6.80 0.98 -4.03
CA THR A 112 -7.08 1.76 -2.82
C THR A 112 -6.23 1.32 -1.63
N VAL A 113 -5.44 0.25 -1.80
CA VAL A 113 -4.47 -0.26 -0.83
C VAL A 113 -3.04 0.06 -1.26
N PRO A 114 -2.09 0.22 -0.32
CA PRO A 114 -0.68 0.43 -0.66
C PRO A 114 -0.13 -0.63 -1.61
N ILE A 115 0.57 -0.17 -2.65
CA ILE A 115 1.26 -1.05 -3.61
C ILE A 115 2.76 -1.07 -3.34
N GLY A 116 3.29 -2.27 -3.11
CA GLY A 116 4.73 -2.53 -3.04
C GLY A 116 5.26 -3.15 -4.33
N THR A 117 6.57 -3.02 -4.54
CA THR A 117 7.28 -3.64 -5.68
C THR A 117 8.66 -4.10 -5.23
N VAL A 118 9.33 -4.88 -6.07
CA VAL A 118 10.76 -5.17 -5.92
C VAL A 118 11.48 -4.57 -7.14
N PRO A 119 12.05 -3.34 -7.03
CA PRO A 119 12.55 -2.61 -8.20
C PRO A 119 13.60 -3.36 -9.04
N ILE A 120 14.39 -4.25 -8.43
CA ILE A 120 15.40 -5.04 -9.14
C ILE A 120 14.78 -5.96 -10.20
N TYR A 121 13.53 -6.41 -10.04
CA TYR A 121 12.88 -7.31 -11.01
C TYR A 121 12.63 -6.64 -12.37
N GLN A 122 12.46 -5.32 -12.38
CA GLN A 122 12.30 -4.55 -13.62
C GLN A 122 13.63 -4.07 -14.20
N ALA A 123 14.65 -3.92 -13.36
CA ALA A 123 15.97 -3.45 -13.79
C ALA A 123 16.81 -4.53 -14.50
N LEU A 124 16.44 -5.81 -14.33
CA LEU A 124 17.04 -6.96 -15.01
C LEU A 124 16.50 -7.11 -16.44
#